data_AF-X1FCR7-F1
#
_entry.id   AF-X1FCR7-F1
#
_cell.length_a   1.000
_cell.length_b   1.000
_cell.length_c   1.000
_cell.angle_alpha   90.00
_cell.angle_beta   90.00
_cell.angle_gamma   90.00
#
_symmetry.space_group_name_H-M   'P 1'
#
loop_
_entity.id
_entity.type
_entity.pdbx_description
1 polymer ?
#
loop_
_entity_poly.entity_id
_entity_poly.type
_entity_poly.pdbx_seq_one_letter_code
_entity_poly.pdbx_strand_id
1 'polypeptide(L)'
;PDKLPYSGGKLVNPVSFNSEIIKDIPCVSGITVNCVSGNNETISLYHNKFKPDIESMEGAAFFYICIMENIPFIELRGISNFVEERNKKLWDVKLAVNSSNEALLEIIAKI
;
A
#
# COMPACT_ATOMS: atom_id res chain seq x y z
N PRO A 1 -19.05 9.91 5.76
CA PRO A 1 -19.62 10.50 4.53
C PRO A 1 -18.54 10.62 3.47
N ASP A 2 -18.81 10.19 2.24
CA ASP A 2 -17.88 10.28 1.11
C ASP A 2 -17.63 11.77 0.78
N LYS A 3 -16.52 12.29 1.28
CA LYS A 3 -16.10 13.69 1.17
C LYS A 3 -14.60 13.70 0.95
N LEU A 4 -14.09 14.74 0.27
CA LEU A 4 -12.65 14.96 0.08
C LEU A 4 -11.89 14.68 1.40
N PRO A 5 -10.83 13.86 1.37
CA PRO A 5 -10.16 13.27 0.19
C PRO A 5 -10.70 11.90 -0.26
N TYR A 6 -11.80 11.41 0.30
CA TYR A 6 -12.40 10.14 -0.07
C TYR A 6 -13.27 10.25 -1.33
N SER A 7 -13.21 9.21 -2.17
CA SER A 7 -14.09 8.97 -3.31
C SER A 7 -14.52 7.51 -3.29
N GLY A 8 -15.83 7.25 -3.21
CA GLY A 8 -16.39 5.91 -3.03
C GLY A 8 -15.92 5.22 -1.75
N GLY A 9 -15.61 5.98 -0.69
CA GLY A 9 -15.06 5.45 0.56
C GLY A 9 -13.59 5.01 0.48
N LYS A 10 -12.87 5.38 -0.59
CA LYS A 10 -11.45 5.08 -0.81
C LYS A 10 -10.64 6.36 -0.96
N LEU A 11 -9.35 6.28 -0.68
CA LEU A 11 -8.39 7.33 -1.03
C LEU A 11 -7.77 6.96 -2.37
N VAL A 12 -8.04 7.75 -3.40
CA VAL A 12 -7.57 7.49 -4.76
C VAL A 12 -6.47 8.49 -5.08
N ASN A 13 -5.29 7.99 -5.46
CA ASN A 13 -4.22 8.85 -5.95
C ASN A 13 -4.65 9.46 -7.30
N PRO A 14 -4.79 10.79 -7.41
CA PRO A 14 -5.25 11.43 -8.65
C PRO A 14 -4.13 11.55 -9.70
N VAL A 15 -2.88 11.24 -9.35
CA VAL A 15 -1.73 11.42 -10.22
C VAL A 15 -1.54 10.22 -11.15
N SER A 16 -1.38 10.50 -12.43
CA SER A 16 -0.94 9.52 -13.43
C SER A 16 0.55 9.71 -13.70
N PHE A 17 1.35 8.66 -13.49
CA PHE A 17 2.77 8.67 -13.82
C PHE A 17 2.99 8.02 -15.19
N ASN A 18 3.68 8.72 -16.09
CA ASN A 18 3.91 8.25 -17.47
C ASN A 18 5.28 7.55 -17.67
N SER A 19 6.01 7.22 -16.60
CA SER A 19 7.29 6.50 -16.71
C SER A 19 7.07 5.03 -17.05
N GLU A 20 7.77 4.52 -18.07
CA GLU A 20 7.72 3.11 -18.47
C GLU A 20 8.08 2.17 -17.31
N ILE A 21 9.03 2.56 -16.46
CA ILE A 21 9.46 1.72 -15.35
C ILE A 21 8.38 1.58 -14.25
N ILE A 22 7.55 2.60 -14.08
CA ILE A 22 6.43 2.55 -13.13
C ILE A 22 5.32 1.66 -13.68
N LYS A 23 5.21 1.50 -15.01
CA LYS A 23 4.22 0.62 -15.64
C LYS A 23 4.50 -0.87 -15.39
N ASP A 24 5.77 -1.23 -15.18
CA ASP A 24 6.16 -2.61 -14.91
C ASP A 24 5.94 -3.01 -13.45
N ILE A 25 5.68 -2.05 -12.56
CA ILE A 25 5.39 -2.31 -11.14
C ILE A 25 3.88 -2.50 -10.96
N PRO A 26 3.43 -3.61 -10.33
CA PRO A 26 2.01 -3.84 -10.08
C PRO A 26 1.39 -2.71 -9.25
N CYS A 27 0.34 -2.08 -9.80
CA CYS A 27 -0.53 -1.19 -9.05
C CYS A 27 -1.59 -2.03 -8.32
N VAL A 28 -1.65 -1.87 -6.99
CA VAL A 28 -2.48 -2.69 -6.12
C VAL A 28 -3.31 -1.83 -5.17
N SER A 29 -4.39 -2.40 -4.65
CA SER A 29 -5.22 -1.79 -3.61
C SER A 29 -4.71 -2.14 -2.21
N GLY A 30 -4.64 -1.14 -1.33
CA GLY A 30 -4.19 -1.33 0.05
C GLY A 30 -5.29 -1.03 1.08
N ILE A 31 -5.24 -1.73 2.21
CA ILE A 31 -5.95 -1.36 3.44
C ILE A 31 -4.94 -0.88 4.49
N THR A 32 -5.33 0.14 5.26
CA THR A 32 -4.59 0.59 6.43
C THR A 32 -5.30 0.18 7.70
N VAL A 33 -4.57 -0.48 8.60
CA VAL A 33 -5.06 -0.97 9.88
C VAL A 33 -4.19 -0.43 11.02
N ASN A 34 -4.76 -0.29 12.22
CA ASN A 34 -3.99 0.14 13.39
C ASN A 34 -3.18 -1.00 14.04
N CYS A 35 -3.50 -2.26 13.69
CA CYS A 35 -2.84 -3.43 14.22
C CYS A 35 -2.86 -4.52 13.15
N VAL A 36 -1.72 -5.14 12.91
CA VAL A 36 -1.56 -6.20 11.92
C VAL A 36 -2.57 -7.33 12.19
N SER A 37 -3.36 -7.63 11.18
CA SER A 37 -4.32 -8.72 11.16
C SER A 37 -3.59 -10.04 11.42
N GLY A 38 -4.11 -10.83 12.35
CA GLY A 38 -3.43 -12.05 12.80
C GLY A 38 -4.36 -13.16 13.23
N ASN A 39 -5.67 -13.02 12.96
CA ASN A 39 -6.67 -14.06 13.18
C ASN A 39 -7.61 -14.11 11.96
N ASN A 40 -8.15 -15.29 11.68
CA ASN A 40 -8.95 -15.53 10.49
C ASN A 40 -10.25 -14.71 10.43
N GLU A 41 -10.85 -14.38 11.58
CA GLU A 41 -12.08 -13.59 11.63
C GLU A 41 -11.85 -12.15 11.12
N THR A 42 -10.79 -11.49 11.60
CA THR A 42 -10.42 -10.12 11.22
C THR A 42 -9.95 -10.07 9.76
N ILE A 43 -9.14 -11.05 9.35
CA ILE A 43 -8.68 -11.17 7.96
C ILE A 43 -9.87 -11.31 7.01
N SER A 44 -10.81 -12.21 7.33
CA SER A 44 -12.02 -12.44 6.53
C SER A 44 -12.91 -11.20 6.50
N LEU A 45 -13.07 -10.51 7.63
CA LEU A 45 -13.85 -9.27 7.71
C LEU A 45 -13.29 -8.19 6.76
N TYR A 46 -11.99 -7.94 6.81
CA TYR A 46 -11.36 -6.91 5.97
C TYR A 46 -11.34 -7.30 4.50
N HIS A 47 -11.02 -8.55 4.19
CA HIS A 47 -11.03 -9.04 2.81
C HIS A 47 -12.43 -8.94 2.18
N ASN A 48 -13.48 -9.38 2.89
CA ASN A 48 -14.85 -9.32 2.38
C ASN A 48 -15.36 -7.88 2.22
N LYS A 49 -14.98 -6.98 3.13
CA LYS A 49 -15.46 -5.60 3.13
C LYS A 49 -14.74 -4.71 2.12
N PHE A 50 -13.42 -4.84 2.00
CA PHE A 50 -12.59 -3.89 1.25
C PHE A 50 -11.95 -4.49 0.00
N LYS A 51 -11.83 -5.83 -0.05
CA LYS A 51 -11.11 -6.58 -1.10
C LYS A 51 -9.70 -6.01 -1.38
N PRO A 52 -8.86 -5.79 -0.35
CA PRO A 52 -7.53 -5.24 -0.54
C PRO A 52 -6.56 -6.32 -1.02
N ASP A 53 -5.57 -5.93 -1.80
CA ASP A 53 -4.46 -6.80 -2.20
C ASP A 53 -3.38 -6.85 -1.11
N ILE A 54 -3.17 -5.73 -0.39
CA ILE A 54 -2.15 -5.58 0.65
C ILE A 54 -2.68 -4.92 1.92
N GLU A 55 -2.04 -5.21 3.06
CA GLU A 55 -2.30 -4.56 4.36
C GLU A 55 -1.05 -3.79 4.82
N SER A 56 -1.25 -2.57 5.32
CA SER A 56 -0.21 -1.75 5.95
C SER A 56 -0.76 -0.94 7.13
N MET A 57 0.06 -0.12 7.78
CA MET A 57 -0.37 0.68 8.93
C MET A 57 -0.34 2.19 8.67
N GLU A 58 0.24 2.64 7.55
CA GLU A 58 0.46 4.07 7.28
C GLU A 58 -0.14 4.57 5.97
N GLY A 59 -0.45 3.69 5.01
CA GLY A 59 -0.78 4.07 3.63
C GLY A 59 -1.93 5.07 3.51
N ALA A 60 -3.02 4.87 4.25
CA ALA A 60 -4.17 5.78 4.23
C ALA A 60 -3.82 7.16 4.80
N ALA A 61 -2.98 7.25 5.84
CA ALA A 61 -2.56 8.53 6.40
C ALA A 61 -1.68 9.30 5.40
N PHE A 62 -0.77 8.59 4.72
CA PHE A 62 0.07 9.14 3.65
C PHE A 62 -0.78 9.66 2.48
N PHE A 63 -1.67 8.83 1.93
CA PHE A 63 -2.57 9.22 0.84
C PHE A 63 -3.45 10.40 1.23
N TYR A 64 -4.03 10.38 2.43
CA TYR A 64 -4.93 11.43 2.90
C TYR A 64 -4.23 12.80 2.85
N ILE A 65 -3.04 12.92 3.43
CA ILE A 65 -2.32 14.19 3.47
C ILE A 65 -1.84 14.61 2.08
N CYS A 66 -1.28 13.70 1.28
CA CYS A 66 -0.83 14.05 -0.07
C CYS A 66 -1.99 14.55 -0.97
N ILE A 67 -3.18 13.94 -0.86
CA ILE A 67 -4.36 14.39 -1.61
C ILE A 67 -4.83 15.76 -1.10
N MET A 68 -4.92 15.94 0.22
CA MET A 68 -5.38 17.21 0.81
C MET A 68 -4.45 18.39 0.49
N GLU A 69 -3.13 18.15 0.49
CA GLU A 69 -2.11 19.16 0.23
C GLU A 69 -1.75 19.29 -1.26
N ASN A 70 -2.43 18.55 -2.15
CA ASN A 70 -2.14 18.51 -3.60
C ASN A 70 -0.67 18.18 -3.93
N ILE A 71 -0.06 17.26 -3.17
CA ILE A 71 1.32 16.82 -3.36
C ILE A 71 1.32 15.57 -4.24
N PRO A 72 1.99 15.55 -5.40
CA PRO A 72 2.14 14.34 -6.19
C PRO A 72 2.93 13.26 -5.46
N PHE A 73 2.46 12.01 -5.48
CA PHE A 73 3.05 10.96 -4.64
C PHE A 73 2.94 9.56 -5.25
N ILE A 74 3.85 8.68 -4.83
CA ILE A 74 3.82 7.23 -5.05
C ILE A 74 4.06 6.57 -3.69
N GLU A 75 3.27 5.56 -3.36
CA GLU A 75 3.59 4.64 -2.26
C GLU A 75 4.17 3.35 -2.85
N LEU A 76 5.45 3.12 -2.62
CA LEU A 76 6.15 1.91 -3.04
C LEU A 76 6.36 1.01 -1.83
N ARG A 77 5.97 -0.26 -1.93
CA ARG A 77 6.12 -1.25 -0.85
C ARG A 77 6.76 -2.54 -1.33
N GLY A 78 7.70 -3.05 -0.54
CA GLY A 78 8.10 -4.45 -0.59
C GLY A 78 7.22 -5.28 0.35
N ILE A 79 6.93 -6.53 -0.02
CA ILE A 79 6.07 -7.41 0.76
C ILE A 79 6.92 -8.28 1.67
N SER A 80 6.74 -8.14 2.99
CA SER A 80 7.50 -8.91 3.98
C SER A 80 6.89 -10.26 4.32
N ASN A 81 5.58 -10.43 4.11
CA ASN A 81 4.85 -11.64 4.45
C ASN A 81 3.44 -11.63 3.83
N PHE A 82 2.80 -12.79 3.82
CA PHE A 82 1.36 -12.90 3.60
C PHE A 82 0.58 -12.55 4.86
N VAL A 83 -0.64 -12.05 4.69
CA VAL A 83 -1.59 -11.84 5.79
C VAL A 83 -2.24 -13.19 6.11
N GLU A 84 -1.97 -13.69 7.31
CA GLU A 84 -2.40 -15.00 7.80
C GLU A 84 -2.52 -14.98 9.34
N GLU A 85 -2.87 -16.11 9.95
CA GLU A 85 -2.79 -16.23 11.40
C GLU A 85 -1.37 -15.91 11.91
N ARG A 86 -1.29 -15.13 12.98
CA ARG A 86 -0.06 -14.43 13.36
C ARG A 86 1.14 -15.37 13.53
N ASN A 87 2.02 -15.38 12.54
CA ASN A 87 3.28 -16.10 12.57
C ASN A 87 4.45 -15.22 12.14
N LYS A 88 5.06 -14.53 13.10
CA LYS A 88 6.19 -13.61 12.84
C LYS A 88 7.43 -14.29 12.26
N LYS A 89 7.55 -15.62 12.32
CA LYS A 89 8.71 -16.34 11.77
C LYS A 89 8.75 -16.31 10.25
N LEU A 90 7.61 -16.05 9.61
CA LEU A 90 7.49 -15.99 8.15
C LEU A 90 7.70 -14.58 7.60
N TRP A 91 8.05 -13.62 8.45
CA TRP A 91 8.28 -12.24 8.05
C TRP A 91 9.72 -12.06 7.62
N ASP A 92 9.92 -11.68 6.36
CA ASP A 92 11.21 -11.30 5.82
C ASP A 92 11.25 -9.80 5.52
N VAL A 93 11.44 -9.03 6.59
CA VAL A 93 11.56 -7.56 6.50
C VAL A 93 12.79 -7.17 5.70
N LYS A 94 13.88 -7.94 5.78
CA LYS A 94 15.12 -7.64 5.05
C LYS A 94 14.89 -7.75 3.55
N LEU A 95 14.22 -8.82 3.09
CA LEU A 95 13.82 -8.98 1.69
C LEU A 95 12.94 -7.81 1.25
N ALA A 96 11.89 -7.49 1.99
CA ALA A 96 10.96 -6.42 1.63
C ALA A 96 11.67 -5.07 1.47
N VAL A 97 12.53 -4.69 2.41
CA VAL A 97 13.29 -3.43 2.38
C VAL A 97 14.27 -3.41 1.20
N ASN A 98 14.99 -4.52 0.97
CA ASN A 98 15.91 -4.60 -0.16
C ASN A 98 15.17 -4.46 -1.49
N SER A 99 14.08 -5.22 -1.70
CA SER A 99 13.30 -5.16 -2.94
C SER A 99 12.67 -3.77 -3.16
N SER A 100 12.15 -3.12 -2.12
CA SER A 100 11.63 -1.75 -2.28
C SER A 100 12.71 -0.74 -2.61
N ASN A 101 13.91 -0.89 -2.03
CA ASN A 101 15.02 0.02 -2.29
C ASN A 101 15.60 -0.17 -3.70
N GLU A 102 15.73 -1.42 -4.16
CA GLU A 102 16.14 -1.74 -5.53
C GLU A 102 15.18 -1.09 -6.53
N ALA A 103 13.88 -1.32 -6.38
CA ALA A 103 12.86 -0.69 -7.23
C ALA A 103 12.89 0.85 -7.15
N LEU A 104 13.09 1.42 -5.96
CA LEU A 104 13.19 2.88 -5.78
C LEU A 104 14.39 3.46 -6.54
N LEU A 105 15.56 2.84 -6.43
CA LEU A 105 16.77 3.29 -7.13
C LEU A 105 16.59 3.24 -8.64
N GLU A 106 15.95 2.18 -9.16
CA GLU A 106 15.63 2.07 -10.58
C GLU A 106 14.64 3.15 -11.05
N ILE A 107 13.62 3.46 -10.25
CA ILE A 107 12.65 4.54 -10.54
C ILE A 107 13.37 5.88 -10.58
N ILE A 108 14.12 6.23 -9.53
CA ILE A 108 14.79 7.54 -9.43
C ILE A 108 15.82 7.74 -10.54
N ALA A 109 16.52 6.69 -10.96
CA ALA A 109 17.49 6.78 -12.06
C ALA A 109 16.86 7.11 -13.43
N LYS A 110 15.52 6.99 -13.57
CA LYS A 110 14.78 7.22 -14.82
C LYS A 110 13.78 8.38 -14.74
N ILE A 111 13.82 9.19 -13.69
CA ILE A 111 13.06 10.44 -13.53
C ILE A 111 14.02 11.61 -13.74
#